data_AF-A0AA86UAP3-F1
#
_entry.id   AF-A0AA86UAP3-F1
#
_cell.length_a   1.000
_cell.length_b   1.000
_cell.length_c   1.000
_cell.angle_alpha   90.00
_cell.angle_beta   90.00
_cell.angle_gamma   90.00
#
_symmetry.space_group_name_H-M   'P 1'
#
loop_
_entity.id
_entity.type
_entity.pdbx_description
1 polymer ?
#
loop_
_entity_poly.entity_id
_entity_poly.type
_entity_poly.pdbx_seq_one_letter_code
_entity_poly.pdbx_strand_id
1 'polypeptide(L)'
;MIKDDNIIQLEKQPINLMNFSLTGFYGKTNTGKTTSMFKLKDEYIKNSKKQAYDLDKPFVLGGDFTHIYFISPSISSDKTAEKNKDLNMISIEGDKQQVLDLIQSIRQMKDDVQELLQLQTQIRDFFKQCDLNKLDQQTAVLLINILKQIEQTKQKYPLLQFEETNQDIRKNLKEFYKLLYLKPITSFIRIPKIMIIMDDMSGTSLFTNSVENEFYKFIVQRRHLHVFTVMISAHSITNLFYQFRVNQTAIVLFNGLKMEQMKEYFNTIQEVQSDKFGEKEFTEIYKQITGYYEQDFDKKSAFRYNYLYITIQPQPAIYKGFNERIK
;
A
#
# COMPACT_ATOMS: atom_id res chain seq x y z
N MET A 1 24.65 8.70 18.00
CA MET A 1 24.60 8.20 16.61
C MET A 1 24.96 6.73 16.62
N ILE A 2 23.99 5.85 16.84
CA ILE A 2 24.17 4.41 16.68
C ILE A 2 23.76 4.13 15.23
N LYS A 3 24.75 3.99 14.35
CA LYS A 3 24.55 3.38 13.03
C LYS A 3 24.72 1.89 13.23
N ASP A 4 23.65 1.24 13.65
CA ASP A 4 23.44 -0.16 13.33
C ASP A 4 22.41 -0.14 12.19
N ASP A 5 22.66 -0.89 11.12
CA ASP A 5 22.05 -0.71 9.79
C ASP A 5 20.51 -0.84 9.72
N ASN A 6 19.83 -1.08 10.85
CA ASN A 6 18.40 -1.38 10.97
C ASN A 6 17.58 -0.34 11.78
N ILE A 7 18.21 0.66 12.43
CA ILE A 7 17.48 1.65 13.25
C ILE A 7 17.83 3.06 12.77
N ILE A 8 16.86 3.71 12.10
CA ILE A 8 17.01 5.08 11.61
C ILE A 8 16.36 6.04 12.60
N GLN A 9 17.17 6.85 13.27
CA GLN A 9 16.71 8.03 13.99
C GLN A 9 16.13 9.03 12.98
N LEU A 10 14.84 9.33 13.07
CA LEU A 10 14.22 10.39 12.28
C LEU A 10 14.01 11.63 13.14
N GLU A 11 15.04 12.45 13.25
CA GLU A 11 14.82 13.89 13.28
C GLU A 11 15.16 14.44 11.89
N LYS A 12 14.13 14.84 11.14
CA LYS A 12 14.24 15.61 9.89
C LYS A 12 14.98 14.93 8.70
N GLN A 13 15.14 13.61 8.70
CA GLN A 13 15.70 12.87 7.54
C GLN A 13 14.59 12.30 6.63
N PRO A 14 14.78 12.27 5.30
CA PRO A 14 13.81 11.66 4.38
C PRO A 14 13.75 10.14 4.60
N ILE A 15 12.54 9.61 4.75
CA ILE A 15 12.31 8.19 4.97
C ILE A 15 12.55 7.44 3.66
N ASN A 16 13.48 6.48 3.66
CA ASN A 16 13.60 5.51 2.56
C ASN A 16 12.44 4.51 2.67
N LEU A 17 11.32 4.85 2.06
CA LEU A 17 10.12 4.02 2.04
C LEU A 17 10.34 2.83 1.11
N MET A 18 10.12 1.63 1.63
CA MET A 18 10.24 0.40 0.86
C MET A 18 9.05 0.22 -0.10
N ASN A 19 9.34 -0.40 -1.23
CA ASN A 19 8.32 -0.91 -2.15
C ASN A 19 7.57 -2.05 -1.45
N PHE A 20 6.25 -1.99 -1.40
CA PHE A 20 5.40 -2.99 -0.72
C PHE A 20 5.63 -3.10 0.79
N SER A 21 5.15 -2.10 1.54
CA SER A 21 5.36 -2.03 2.99
C SER A 21 4.19 -2.55 3.84
N LEU A 22 4.52 -3.09 5.00
CA LEU A 22 3.60 -3.31 6.11
C LEU A 22 4.11 -2.48 7.29
N THR A 23 3.31 -1.51 7.73
CA THR A 23 3.73 -0.54 8.75
C THR A 23 2.83 -0.63 9.97
N GLY A 24 3.41 -0.93 11.13
CA GLY A 24 2.71 -0.92 12.42
C GLY A 24 2.94 0.39 13.18
N PHE A 25 1.88 0.94 13.76
CA PHE A 25 1.87 2.19 14.53
C PHE A 25 1.37 1.92 15.95
N TYR A 26 2.20 2.23 16.95
CA TYR A 26 1.97 1.76 18.31
C TYR A 26 2.12 2.86 19.35
N GLY A 27 1.27 2.84 20.38
CA GLY A 27 1.26 3.84 21.44
C GLY A 27 0.02 3.73 22.35
N LYS A 28 -0.04 4.57 23.39
CA LYS A 28 -1.21 4.67 24.29
C LYS A 28 -2.44 5.18 23.55
N THR A 29 -3.62 4.99 24.13
CA THR A 29 -4.86 5.64 23.67
C THR A 29 -4.65 7.15 23.58
N ASN A 30 -5.12 7.76 22.48
CA ASN A 30 -5.07 9.20 22.19
C ASN A 30 -3.69 9.81 21.87
N THR A 31 -2.66 9.03 21.50
CA THR A 31 -1.33 9.55 21.14
C THR A 31 -1.20 10.09 19.71
N GLY A 32 -2.31 10.45 19.05
CA GLY A 32 -2.30 11.07 17.71
C GLY A 32 -1.89 10.13 16.56
N LYS A 33 -2.14 8.82 16.72
CA LYS A 33 -1.76 7.77 15.77
C LYS A 33 -2.30 8.03 14.36
N THR A 34 -3.59 8.30 14.27
CA THR A 34 -4.31 8.56 13.01
C THR A 34 -3.70 9.75 12.26
N THR A 35 -3.51 10.90 12.92
CA THR A 35 -2.88 12.08 12.30
C THR A 35 -1.46 11.81 11.83
N SER A 36 -0.68 11.05 12.59
CA SER A 36 0.71 10.70 12.23
C SER A 36 0.76 9.66 11.12
N MET A 37 -0.18 8.71 11.08
CA MET A 37 -0.39 7.80 9.95
C MET A 37 -0.71 8.57 8.68
N PHE A 38 -1.58 9.59 8.75
CA PHE A 38 -1.89 10.44 7.61
C PHE A 38 -0.65 11.20 7.10
N LYS A 39 0.21 11.70 8.00
CA LYS A 39 1.50 12.29 7.58
C LYS A 39 2.40 11.28 6.86
N LEU A 40 2.51 10.05 7.37
CA LEU A 40 3.32 9.02 6.72
C LEU A 40 2.70 8.61 5.37
N LYS A 41 1.37 8.50 5.31
CA LYS A 41 0.59 8.28 4.08
C LYS A 41 0.92 9.34 3.03
N ASP A 42 0.94 10.62 3.38
CA ASP A 42 1.31 11.70 2.47
C ASP A 42 2.74 11.57 1.96
N GLU A 43 3.68 11.16 2.81
CA GLU A 43 5.06 10.87 2.41
C GLU A 43 5.15 9.66 1.47
N TYR A 44 4.38 8.57 1.70
CA TYR A 44 4.28 7.45 0.75
C TYR A 44 3.76 7.92 -0.60
N ILE A 45 2.69 8.71 -0.62
CA ILE A 45 2.09 9.27 -1.84
C ILE A 45 3.11 10.15 -2.57
N LYS A 46 3.81 11.03 -1.86
CA LYS A 46 4.83 11.90 -2.47
C LYS A 46 5.98 11.12 -3.07
N ASN A 47 6.47 10.09 -2.37
CA ASN A 47 7.57 9.26 -2.87
C ASN A 47 7.12 8.39 -4.05
N SER A 48 5.87 7.93 -4.09
CA SER A 48 5.35 7.11 -5.18
C SER A 48 5.28 7.86 -6.51
N LYS A 49 5.14 9.19 -6.48
CA LYS A 49 5.09 10.07 -7.66
C LYS A 49 6.45 10.41 -8.24
N LYS A 50 7.55 10.11 -7.55
CA LYS A 50 8.91 10.43 -8.04
C LYS A 50 9.30 9.62 -9.26
N GLN A 51 8.68 8.46 -9.46
CA GLN A 51 8.88 7.61 -10.64
C GLN A 51 7.62 7.66 -11.50
N ALA A 52 7.78 7.99 -12.79
CA ALA A 52 6.69 7.94 -13.75
C ALA A 52 6.20 6.49 -13.94
N TYR A 53 4.90 6.33 -14.20
CA TYR A 53 4.35 5.03 -14.59
C TYR A 53 4.63 4.80 -16.08
N ASP A 54 4.97 3.56 -16.43
CA ASP A 54 5.29 3.13 -17.79
C ASP A 54 4.37 1.98 -18.18
N LEU A 55 3.66 2.12 -19.31
CA LEU A 55 2.77 1.09 -19.84
C LEU A 55 3.54 -0.08 -20.48
N ASP A 56 4.76 0.16 -20.98
CA ASP A 56 5.62 -0.91 -21.54
C ASP A 56 6.30 -1.72 -20.44
N LYS A 57 6.44 -1.13 -19.25
CA LYS A 57 6.96 -1.77 -18.05
C LYS A 57 6.01 -1.47 -16.90
N PRO A 58 4.83 -2.11 -16.86
CA PRO A 58 3.79 -1.85 -15.86
C PRO A 58 4.25 -2.39 -14.50
N PHE A 59 5.25 -1.76 -13.90
CA PHE A 59 5.67 -2.02 -12.53
C PHE A 59 4.92 -1.08 -11.61
N VAL A 60 4.45 -1.63 -10.48
CA VAL A 60 3.67 -0.92 -9.45
C VAL A 60 4.45 0.23 -8.78
N LEU A 61 5.77 0.32 -9.00
CA LEU A 61 6.65 1.28 -8.34
C LEU A 61 6.36 2.73 -8.77
N GLY A 62 6.03 2.96 -10.04
CA GLY A 62 5.74 4.29 -10.57
C GLY A 62 4.29 4.73 -10.39
N GLY A 63 4.05 6.04 -10.48
CA GLY A 63 2.71 6.64 -10.52
C GLY A 63 2.01 6.83 -9.17
N ASP A 64 0.87 7.54 -9.25
CA ASP A 64 -0.02 7.80 -8.11
C ASP A 64 -0.66 6.52 -7.56
N PHE A 65 -0.98 6.54 -6.27
CA PHE A 65 -1.91 5.57 -5.70
C PHE A 65 -3.27 5.72 -6.38
N THR A 66 -3.81 4.60 -6.87
CA THR A 66 -5.12 4.59 -7.53
C THR A 66 -6.24 4.43 -6.53
N HIS A 67 -6.00 3.75 -5.41
CA HIS A 67 -6.99 3.54 -4.36
C HIS A 67 -6.34 3.68 -2.98
N ILE A 68 -7.00 4.41 -2.09
CA ILE A 68 -6.62 4.53 -0.68
C ILE A 68 -7.85 4.12 0.13
N TYR A 69 -7.76 3.02 0.86
CA TYR A 69 -8.82 2.55 1.74
C TYR A 69 -8.48 2.89 3.18
N PHE A 70 -9.38 3.62 3.85
CA PHE A 70 -9.31 3.89 5.28
C PHE A 70 -10.36 3.04 6.01
N ILE A 71 -9.90 2.14 6.86
CA ILE A 71 -10.71 1.19 7.61
C ILE A 71 -10.64 1.58 9.09
N SER A 72 -11.78 1.84 9.70
CA SER A 72 -11.85 2.19 11.13
C SER A 72 -13.14 1.66 11.73
N PRO A 73 -13.11 1.17 12.98
CA PRO A 73 -14.30 0.63 13.65
C PRO A 73 -15.36 1.70 13.98
N SER A 74 -15.05 2.99 13.79
CA SER A 74 -15.98 4.08 14.13
C SER A 74 -15.85 5.29 13.20
N ILE A 75 -15.91 5.07 11.88
CA ILE A 75 -15.77 6.10 10.85
C ILE A 75 -16.75 7.25 11.04
N SER A 76 -17.98 6.95 11.41
CA SER A 76 -19.04 7.94 11.67
C SER A 76 -18.68 8.94 12.79
N SER A 77 -17.69 8.64 13.61
CA SER A 77 -17.21 9.47 14.72
C SER A 77 -15.80 10.04 14.50
N ASP A 78 -15.08 9.60 13.46
CA ASP A 78 -13.69 9.99 13.23
C ASP A 78 -13.57 11.29 12.43
N LYS A 79 -13.58 12.40 13.17
CA LYS A 79 -13.35 13.76 12.64
C LYS A 79 -12.00 13.93 11.93
N THR A 80 -11.05 13.01 12.09
CA THR A 80 -9.73 13.06 11.44
C THR A 80 -9.82 12.63 9.99
N ALA A 81 -10.61 11.60 9.69
CA ALA A 81 -10.89 11.14 8.33
C ALA A 81 -11.69 12.21 7.55
N GLU A 82 -12.68 12.84 8.20
CA GLU A 82 -13.49 13.91 7.59
C GLU A 82 -12.68 15.15 7.19
N LYS A 83 -11.62 15.46 7.94
CA LYS A 83 -10.73 16.60 7.67
C LYS A 83 -9.65 16.29 6.62
N ASN A 84 -9.30 15.02 6.44
CA ASN A 84 -8.31 14.56 5.45
C ASN A 84 -9.00 13.92 4.24
N LYS A 85 -9.98 14.63 3.65
CA LYS A 85 -10.62 14.20 2.39
C LYS A 85 -9.63 14.29 1.24
N ASP A 86 -8.87 13.23 1.04
CA ASP A 86 -8.28 12.95 -0.27
C ASP A 86 -9.38 12.51 -1.22
N LEU A 87 -9.35 13.02 -2.45
CA LEU A 87 -10.33 12.71 -3.50
C LEU A 87 -10.44 11.20 -3.82
N ASN A 88 -9.41 10.44 -3.50
CA ASN A 88 -9.31 8.99 -3.80
C ASN A 88 -9.36 8.11 -2.55
N MET A 89 -9.72 8.67 -1.38
CA MET A 89 -9.85 7.91 -0.15
C MET A 89 -11.28 7.39 0.04
N ILE A 90 -11.40 6.08 0.20
CA ILE A 90 -12.66 5.39 0.47
C ILE A 90 -12.63 4.94 1.92
N SER A 91 -13.59 5.40 2.72
CA SER A 91 -13.72 5.03 4.13
C SER A 91 -14.67 3.84 4.28
N ILE A 92 -14.26 2.81 5.03
CA ILE A 92 -14.95 1.51 5.18
C ILE A 92 -15.07 1.16 6.67
N GLU A 93 -16.28 0.91 7.16
CA GLU A 93 -16.51 0.56 8.56
C GLU A 93 -15.72 -0.73 8.88
N GLY A 94 -15.04 -0.76 10.02
CA GLY A 94 -14.16 -1.85 10.42
C GLY A 94 -14.87 -3.16 10.80
N ASP A 95 -16.13 -3.35 10.41
CA ASP A 95 -16.82 -4.61 10.63
C ASP A 95 -16.29 -5.71 9.69
N LYS A 96 -16.43 -6.96 10.13
CA LYS A 96 -15.84 -8.11 9.44
C LYS A 96 -16.33 -8.25 8.00
N GLN A 97 -17.63 -8.04 7.74
CA GLN A 97 -18.19 -8.30 6.42
C GLN A 97 -17.70 -7.26 5.41
N GLN A 98 -17.71 -5.98 5.77
CA GLN A 98 -17.22 -4.92 4.89
C GLN A 98 -15.75 -5.09 4.51
N VAL A 99 -14.90 -5.52 5.46
CA VAL A 99 -13.50 -5.81 5.16
C VAL A 99 -13.35 -7.01 4.23
N LEU A 100 -14.19 -8.04 4.37
CA LEU A 100 -14.18 -9.19 3.46
C LEU A 100 -14.67 -8.81 2.05
N ASP A 101 -15.70 -7.98 1.95
CA ASP A 101 -16.22 -7.46 0.68
C ASP A 101 -15.18 -6.60 -0.04
N LEU A 102 -14.40 -5.80 0.72
CA LEU A 102 -13.25 -5.07 0.19
C LEU A 102 -12.19 -6.02 -0.37
N ILE A 103 -11.82 -7.07 0.37
CA ILE A 103 -10.82 -8.04 -0.06
C ILE A 103 -11.27 -8.72 -1.36
N GLN A 104 -12.54 -9.13 -1.44
CA GLN A 104 -13.11 -9.72 -2.64
C GLN A 104 -13.09 -8.74 -3.82
N SER A 105 -13.43 -7.47 -3.57
CA SER A 105 -13.40 -6.42 -4.60
C SER A 105 -11.98 -6.19 -5.14
N ILE A 106 -10.96 -6.21 -4.26
CA ILE A 106 -9.56 -6.10 -4.67
C ILE A 106 -9.13 -7.30 -5.52
N ARG A 107 -9.52 -8.53 -5.13
CA ARG A 107 -9.23 -9.75 -5.90
C ARG A 107 -9.86 -9.69 -7.29
N GLN A 108 -11.14 -9.35 -7.37
CA GLN A 108 -11.84 -9.21 -8.65
C GLN A 108 -11.20 -8.14 -9.53
N MET A 109 -10.85 -6.99 -8.96
CA MET A 109 -10.15 -5.93 -9.69
C MET A 109 -8.82 -6.43 -10.27
N LYS A 110 -8.04 -7.18 -9.49
CA LYS A 110 -6.78 -7.76 -9.95
C LYS A 110 -6.99 -8.72 -11.12
N ASP A 111 -8.02 -9.56 -11.08
CA ASP A 111 -8.30 -10.53 -12.16
C ASP A 111 -8.77 -9.82 -13.44
N ASP A 112 -9.74 -8.89 -13.33
CA ASP A 112 -10.23 -8.10 -14.45
C ASP A 112 -9.10 -7.31 -15.14
N VAL A 113 -8.22 -6.70 -14.35
CA VAL A 113 -7.10 -5.90 -14.86
C VAL A 113 -6.04 -6.79 -15.49
N GLN A 114 -5.74 -7.97 -14.93
CA GLN A 114 -4.72 -8.86 -15.46
C GLN A 114 -5.07 -9.36 -16.87
N GLU A 115 -6.33 -9.77 -17.09
CA GLU A 115 -6.82 -10.16 -18.40
C GLU A 115 -6.67 -9.01 -19.40
N LEU A 116 -7.07 -7.80 -19.00
CA LEU A 116 -7.02 -6.63 -19.87
C LEU A 116 -5.59 -6.20 -20.21
N LEU A 117 -4.64 -6.33 -19.29
CA LEU A 117 -3.24 -5.96 -19.56
C LEU A 117 -2.62 -6.81 -20.67
N GLN A 118 -3.01 -8.08 -20.79
CA GLN A 118 -2.57 -8.96 -21.89
C GLN A 118 -3.11 -8.44 -23.23
N LEU A 119 -4.41 -8.14 -23.27
CA LEU A 119 -5.08 -7.57 -24.44
C LEU A 119 -4.50 -6.22 -24.86
N GLN A 120 -4.23 -5.34 -23.90
CA GLN A 120 -3.59 -4.05 -24.15
C GLN A 120 -2.18 -4.23 -24.70
N THR A 121 -1.42 -5.21 -24.20
CA THR A 121 -0.07 -5.49 -24.71
C THR A 121 -0.11 -5.90 -26.17
N GLN A 122 -1.03 -6.82 -26.53
CA GLN A 122 -1.23 -7.24 -27.92
C GLN A 122 -1.60 -6.06 -28.84
N ILE A 123 -2.51 -5.19 -28.40
CA ILE A 123 -2.88 -3.98 -29.14
C ILE A 123 -1.70 -3.03 -29.30
N ARG A 124 -0.97 -2.77 -28.21
CA ARG A 124 0.15 -1.84 -28.21
C ARG A 124 1.26 -2.34 -29.13
N ASP A 125 1.59 -3.62 -29.07
CA ASP A 125 2.61 -4.23 -29.94
C ASP A 125 2.18 -4.25 -31.41
N PHE A 126 0.90 -4.50 -31.69
CA PHE A 126 0.34 -4.34 -33.03
C PHE A 126 0.55 -2.91 -33.54
N PHE A 127 0.13 -1.89 -32.79
CA PHE A 127 0.24 -0.49 -33.23
C PHE A 127 1.67 0.06 -33.25
N LYS A 128 2.64 -0.59 -32.60
CA LYS A 128 4.07 -0.26 -32.76
C LYS A 128 4.60 -0.58 -34.16
N GLN A 129 4.05 -1.60 -34.83
CA GLN A 129 4.61 -2.15 -36.07
C GLN A 129 3.65 -2.08 -37.26
N CYS A 130 2.40 -1.66 -37.03
CA CYS A 130 1.35 -1.69 -38.04
C CYS A 130 1.52 -0.62 -39.12
N ASP A 131 1.39 -1.04 -40.38
CA ASP A 131 1.03 -0.19 -41.51
C ASP A 131 -0.48 -0.28 -41.73
N LEU A 132 -1.23 0.74 -41.29
CA LEU A 132 -2.71 0.76 -41.32
C LEU A 132 -3.28 0.59 -42.74
N ASN A 133 -2.51 0.93 -43.77
CA ASN A 133 -2.95 0.78 -45.17
C ASN A 133 -3.03 -0.69 -45.62
N LYS A 134 -2.40 -1.60 -44.86
CA LYS A 134 -2.39 -3.05 -45.14
C LYS A 134 -3.26 -3.85 -44.18
N LEU A 135 -4.09 -3.17 -43.40
CA LEU A 135 -4.95 -3.81 -42.42
C LEU A 135 -6.10 -4.56 -43.11
N ASP A 136 -6.13 -5.88 -42.93
CA ASP A 136 -7.25 -6.69 -43.39
C ASP A 136 -8.49 -6.52 -42.48
N GLN A 137 -9.66 -6.83 -43.03
CA GLN A 137 -10.93 -6.65 -42.32
C GLN A 137 -11.05 -7.54 -41.07
N GLN A 138 -10.50 -8.75 -41.07
CA GLN A 138 -10.62 -9.67 -39.93
C GLN A 138 -9.81 -9.13 -38.74
N THR A 139 -8.59 -8.67 -38.98
CA THR A 139 -7.75 -8.03 -37.97
C THR A 139 -8.39 -6.75 -37.45
N ALA A 140 -8.98 -5.92 -38.31
CA ALA A 140 -9.69 -4.72 -37.89
C ALA A 140 -10.86 -5.03 -36.93
N VAL A 141 -11.67 -6.05 -37.24
CA VAL A 141 -12.79 -6.48 -36.38
C VAL A 141 -12.29 -6.99 -35.02
N LEU A 142 -11.21 -7.78 -35.01
CA LEU A 142 -10.60 -8.25 -33.78
C LEU A 142 -10.14 -7.09 -32.89
N LEU A 143 -9.43 -6.12 -33.45
CA LEU A 143 -8.95 -4.94 -32.72
C LEU A 143 -10.11 -4.11 -32.14
N ILE A 144 -11.20 -3.93 -32.89
CA ILE A 144 -12.40 -3.22 -32.41
C ILE A 144 -13.00 -3.94 -31.19
N ASN A 145 -13.09 -5.27 -31.23
CA ASN A 145 -13.65 -6.04 -30.14
C ASN A 145 -12.80 -5.93 -28.87
N ILE A 146 -11.47 -6.02 -29.01
CA ILE A 146 -10.55 -5.85 -27.89
C ILE A 146 -10.64 -4.42 -27.31
N LEU A 147 -10.68 -3.39 -28.16
CA LEU A 147 -10.82 -2.00 -27.73
C LEU A 147 -12.15 -1.73 -27.00
N LYS A 148 -13.25 -2.37 -27.42
CA LYS A 148 -14.53 -2.32 -26.71
C LYS A 148 -14.46 -2.95 -25.33
N GLN A 149 -13.79 -4.08 -25.19
CA GLN A 149 -13.56 -4.72 -23.88
C GLN A 149 -12.74 -3.81 -22.96
N ILE A 150 -11.68 -3.19 -23.49
CA ILE A 150 -10.88 -2.20 -22.75
C ILE A 150 -11.76 -1.06 -22.25
N GLU A 151 -12.63 -0.50 -23.09
CA GLU A 151 -13.48 0.61 -22.70
C GLU A 151 -14.51 0.25 -21.64
N GLN A 152 -15.11 -0.95 -21.71
CA GLN A 152 -16.04 -1.45 -20.69
C GLN A 152 -15.37 -1.54 -19.30
N THR A 153 -14.16 -2.11 -19.24
CA THR A 153 -13.41 -2.23 -17.99
C THR A 153 -12.94 -0.86 -17.47
N LYS A 154 -12.62 0.09 -18.36
CA LYS A 154 -12.27 1.46 -17.97
C LYS A 154 -13.42 2.21 -17.29
N GLN A 155 -14.65 1.92 -17.70
CA GLN A 155 -15.84 2.46 -17.05
C GLN A 155 -16.05 1.86 -15.65
N LYS A 156 -15.71 0.58 -15.47
CA LYS A 156 -15.72 -0.09 -14.17
C LYS A 156 -14.64 0.45 -13.21
N TYR A 157 -13.46 0.78 -13.73
CA TYR A 157 -12.30 1.23 -12.93
C TYR A 157 -11.73 2.57 -13.41
N PRO A 158 -12.44 3.69 -13.22
CA PRO A 158 -12.03 5.00 -13.74
C PRO A 158 -10.69 5.49 -13.18
N LEU A 159 -10.36 5.15 -11.93
CA LEU A 159 -9.10 5.54 -11.27
C LEU A 159 -7.86 4.84 -11.85
N LEU A 160 -8.06 3.80 -12.66
CA LEU A 160 -6.99 3.07 -13.34
C LEU A 160 -6.70 3.58 -14.75
N GLN A 161 -7.43 4.59 -15.24
CA GLN A 161 -7.16 5.14 -16.56
C GLN A 161 -5.80 5.85 -16.57
N PHE A 162 -5.00 5.57 -17.59
CA PHE A 162 -3.69 6.15 -17.80
C PHE A 162 -3.49 6.42 -19.29
N GLU A 163 -3.01 7.61 -19.63
CA GLU A 163 -2.83 7.98 -21.04
C GLU A 163 -1.71 7.17 -21.70
N GLU A 164 -1.87 6.84 -22.98
CA GLU A 164 -0.80 6.23 -23.77
C GLU A 164 0.38 7.20 -23.91
N THR A 165 1.54 6.85 -23.37
CA THR A 165 2.73 7.71 -23.38
C THR A 165 3.53 7.56 -24.66
N ASN A 166 3.42 6.44 -25.37
CA ASN A 166 4.09 6.22 -26.64
C ASN A 166 3.38 7.01 -27.76
N GLN A 167 4.09 7.98 -28.35
CA GLN A 167 3.54 8.88 -29.36
C GLN A 167 3.12 8.17 -30.64
N ASP A 168 3.89 7.15 -31.08
CA ASP A 168 3.61 6.41 -32.30
C ASP A 168 2.34 5.57 -32.14
N ILE A 169 2.22 4.85 -31.03
CA ILE A 169 1.01 4.09 -30.69
C ILE A 169 -0.20 5.04 -30.61
N ARG A 170 -0.06 6.18 -29.92
CA ARG A 170 -1.12 7.18 -29.78
C ARG A 170 -1.55 7.74 -31.15
N LYS A 171 -0.60 7.99 -32.05
CA LYS A 171 -0.87 8.46 -33.42
C LYS A 171 -1.62 7.40 -34.23
N ASN A 172 -1.09 6.17 -34.25
CA ASN A 172 -1.66 5.06 -35.02
C ASN A 172 -3.05 4.67 -34.51
N LEU A 173 -3.28 4.66 -33.20
CA LEU A 173 -4.61 4.50 -32.62
C LEU A 173 -5.57 5.59 -33.12
N LYS A 174 -5.19 6.87 -33.01
CA LYS A 174 -6.05 7.98 -33.48
C LYS A 174 -6.39 7.83 -34.97
N GLU A 175 -5.45 7.41 -35.79
CA GLU A 175 -5.66 7.18 -37.22
C GLU A 175 -6.60 5.99 -37.48
N PHE A 176 -6.39 4.87 -36.79
CA PHE A 176 -7.29 3.71 -36.84
C PHE A 176 -8.74 4.08 -36.47
N TYR A 177 -8.93 4.84 -35.39
CA TYR A 177 -10.27 5.32 -35.01
C TYR A 177 -10.88 6.26 -36.05
N LYS A 178 -10.08 7.11 -36.70
CA LYS A 178 -10.55 7.98 -37.79
C LYS A 178 -11.02 7.17 -39.01
N LEU A 179 -10.27 6.14 -39.41
CA LEU A 179 -10.65 5.24 -40.52
C LEU A 179 -12.00 4.57 -40.27
N LEU A 180 -12.34 4.34 -39.00
CA LEU A 180 -13.60 3.72 -38.57
C LEU A 180 -14.70 4.73 -38.25
N TYR A 181 -14.47 6.04 -38.37
CA TYR A 181 -15.40 7.10 -37.94
C TYR A 181 -15.83 6.98 -36.46
N LEU A 182 -14.92 6.53 -35.60
CA LEU A 182 -15.15 6.33 -34.16
C LEU A 182 -14.42 7.38 -33.31
N LYS A 183 -14.91 7.61 -32.09
CA LYS A 183 -14.24 8.49 -31.12
C LYS A 183 -12.96 7.81 -30.60
N PRO A 184 -11.78 8.45 -30.66
CA PRO A 184 -10.53 7.82 -30.30
C PRO A 184 -10.42 7.53 -28.81
N ILE A 185 -10.07 6.29 -28.48
CA ILE A 185 -9.63 5.90 -27.14
C ILE A 185 -8.13 6.19 -27.04
N THR A 186 -7.74 7.05 -26.10
CA THR A 186 -6.33 7.47 -25.90
C THR A 186 -5.78 7.11 -24.53
N SER A 187 -6.61 6.55 -23.66
CA SER A 187 -6.24 6.04 -22.35
C SER A 187 -6.43 4.53 -22.28
N PHE A 188 -5.46 3.89 -21.64
CA PHE A 188 -5.42 2.48 -21.28
C PHE A 188 -5.62 2.34 -19.76
N ILE A 189 -5.68 1.11 -19.28
CA ILE A 189 -5.68 0.78 -17.85
C ILE A 189 -4.25 0.51 -17.39
N ARG A 190 -3.90 1.04 -16.21
CA ARG A 190 -2.71 0.68 -15.45
C ARG A 190 -3.03 -0.31 -14.33
N ILE A 191 -2.01 -1.01 -13.85
CA ILE A 191 -2.10 -1.86 -12.66
C ILE A 191 -2.54 -1.01 -11.45
N PRO A 192 -3.48 -1.50 -10.62
CA PRO A 192 -3.87 -0.80 -9.39
C PRO A 192 -2.69 -0.62 -8.44
N LYS A 193 -2.61 0.52 -7.77
CA LYS A 193 -1.64 0.80 -6.70
C LYS A 193 -2.42 1.15 -5.45
N ILE A 194 -2.59 0.16 -4.58
CA ILE A 194 -3.54 0.21 -3.47
C ILE A 194 -2.80 0.49 -2.17
N MET A 195 -3.37 1.38 -1.35
CA MET A 195 -2.97 1.63 0.02
C MET A 195 -4.13 1.29 0.94
N ILE A 196 -3.84 0.60 2.05
CA ILE A 196 -4.81 0.30 3.09
C ILE A 196 -4.32 0.89 4.40
N ILE A 197 -5.19 1.61 5.07
CA ILE A 197 -4.93 2.27 6.34
C ILE A 197 -5.98 1.75 7.32
N MET A 198 -5.55 1.17 8.42
CA MET A 198 -6.41 0.56 9.42
C MET A 198 -6.19 1.27 10.75
N ASP A 199 -7.20 1.94 11.28
CA ASP A 199 -7.12 2.59 12.58
C ASP A 199 -7.74 1.73 13.69
N ASP A 200 -6.98 1.58 14.78
CA ASP A 200 -7.26 0.81 15.99
C ASP A 200 -8.21 -0.39 15.82
N MET A 201 -7.75 -1.37 15.06
CA MET A 201 -8.48 -2.62 14.80
C MET A 201 -8.20 -3.66 15.90
N SER A 202 -7.65 -3.26 17.06
CA SER A 202 -7.11 -4.20 18.05
C SER A 202 -8.13 -5.11 18.74
N GLY A 203 -9.44 -4.87 18.56
CA GLY A 203 -10.54 -5.71 19.04
C GLY A 203 -11.30 -6.49 17.96
N THR A 204 -10.90 -6.44 16.69
CA THR A 204 -11.66 -7.13 15.63
C THR A 204 -11.36 -8.62 15.55
N SER A 205 -12.40 -9.40 15.28
CA SER A 205 -12.31 -10.85 14.97
C SER A 205 -11.55 -11.15 13.67
N LEU A 206 -11.24 -10.13 12.87
CA LEU A 206 -10.43 -10.24 11.65
C LEU A 206 -9.00 -10.70 11.95
N PHE A 207 -8.44 -10.41 13.12
CA PHE A 207 -7.07 -10.76 13.49
C PHE A 207 -6.93 -12.14 14.13
N THR A 208 -7.83 -13.06 13.82
CA THR A 208 -7.70 -14.45 14.27
C THR A 208 -6.55 -15.16 13.55
N ASN A 209 -5.69 -15.83 14.32
CA ASN A 209 -4.56 -16.62 13.83
C ASN A 209 -5.03 -17.97 13.25
N SER A 210 -5.74 -17.95 12.13
CA SER A 210 -6.12 -19.15 11.38
C SER A 210 -5.63 -19.04 9.94
N VAL A 211 -5.08 -20.13 9.40
CA VAL A 211 -4.71 -20.21 7.98
C VAL A 211 -5.93 -20.11 7.06
N GLU A 212 -7.11 -20.42 7.58
CA GLU A 212 -8.39 -20.25 6.86
C GLU A 212 -8.96 -18.83 6.97
N ASN A 213 -8.33 -17.94 7.72
CA ASN A 213 -8.77 -16.56 7.81
C ASN A 213 -8.47 -15.83 6.48
N GLU A 214 -9.51 -15.26 5.86
CA GLU A 214 -9.37 -14.56 4.58
C GLU A 214 -8.53 -13.28 4.67
N PHE A 215 -8.57 -12.58 5.79
CA PHE A 215 -7.71 -11.42 6.06
C PHE A 215 -6.23 -11.85 6.19
N TYR A 216 -5.97 -13.00 6.80
CA TYR A 216 -4.65 -13.61 6.83
C TYR A 216 -4.13 -13.89 5.40
N LYS A 217 -4.93 -14.59 4.58
CA LYS A 217 -4.56 -14.91 3.19
C LYS A 217 -4.29 -13.63 2.39
N PHE A 218 -5.15 -12.62 2.57
CA PHE A 218 -5.01 -11.31 1.97
C PHE A 218 -3.66 -10.63 2.30
N ILE A 219 -3.26 -10.60 3.57
CA ILE A 219 -2.02 -9.92 4.00
C ILE A 219 -0.77 -10.60 3.45
N VAL A 220 -0.76 -11.94 3.41
CA VAL A 220 0.30 -12.72 2.78
C VAL A 220 0.34 -12.41 1.28
N GLN A 221 -0.79 -12.47 0.59
CA GLN A 221 -0.90 -12.29 -0.87
C GLN A 221 -0.88 -10.83 -1.35
N ARG A 222 -0.86 -9.86 -0.44
CA ARG A 222 -1.07 -8.42 -0.73
C ARG A 222 -0.31 -7.89 -1.95
N ARG A 223 0.93 -8.35 -2.17
CA ARG A 223 1.76 -7.92 -3.31
C ARG A 223 1.23 -8.40 -4.66
N HIS A 224 0.72 -9.63 -4.72
CA HIS A 224 0.05 -10.17 -5.90
C HIS A 224 -1.27 -9.45 -6.19
N LEU A 225 -1.89 -8.92 -5.15
CA LEU A 225 -3.10 -8.11 -5.22
C LEU A 225 -2.80 -6.63 -5.48
N HIS A 226 -1.54 -6.28 -5.73
CA HIS A 226 -1.06 -4.91 -5.96
C HIS A 226 -1.35 -3.92 -4.81
N VAL A 227 -1.49 -4.46 -3.59
CA VAL A 227 -1.55 -3.70 -2.35
C VAL A 227 -0.14 -3.30 -1.97
N PHE A 228 0.17 -2.05 -2.26
CA PHE A 228 1.49 -1.46 -2.14
C PHE A 228 1.84 -1.08 -0.71
N THR A 229 0.87 -0.76 0.13
CA THR A 229 1.14 -0.57 1.55
C THR A 229 -0.07 -0.86 2.41
N VAL A 230 0.17 -1.46 3.56
CA VAL A 230 -0.81 -1.56 4.64
C VAL A 230 -0.24 -0.89 5.87
N MET A 231 -0.99 0.05 6.43
CA MET A 231 -0.69 0.76 7.66
C MET A 231 -1.70 0.33 8.71
N ILE A 232 -1.23 -0.08 9.89
CA ILE A 232 -2.12 -0.43 11.00
C ILE A 232 -1.75 0.35 12.25
N SER A 233 -2.74 0.98 12.87
CA SER A 233 -2.65 1.49 14.24
C SER A 233 -3.17 0.44 15.20
N ALA A 234 -2.37 0.16 16.23
CA ALA A 234 -2.71 -0.76 17.31
C ALA A 234 -2.16 -0.24 18.64
N HIS A 235 -2.78 -0.64 19.76
CA HIS A 235 -2.25 -0.36 21.10
C HIS A 235 -1.16 -1.34 21.53
N SER A 236 -1.23 -2.56 21.02
CA SER A 236 -0.28 -3.62 21.33
C SER A 236 0.04 -4.43 20.09
N ILE A 237 1.31 -4.79 19.92
CA ILE A 237 1.75 -5.75 18.90
C ILE A 237 1.18 -7.15 19.15
N THR A 238 0.92 -7.51 20.41
CA THR A 238 0.37 -8.82 20.76
C THR A 238 -1.06 -9.02 20.26
N ASN A 239 -1.78 -7.92 20.01
CA ASN A 239 -3.14 -7.95 19.45
C ASN A 239 -3.15 -8.10 17.93
N LEU A 240 -1.99 -8.05 17.27
CA LEU A 240 -1.88 -8.32 15.84
C LEU A 240 -1.68 -9.80 15.59
N PHE A 241 -2.35 -10.31 14.57
CA PHE A 241 -2.13 -11.67 14.08
C PHE A 241 -0.67 -11.85 13.65
N TYR A 242 -0.17 -13.07 13.86
CA TYR A 242 1.24 -13.41 13.75
C TYR A 242 1.87 -12.99 12.42
N GLN A 243 1.18 -13.21 11.29
CA GLN A 243 1.73 -12.86 9.98
C GLN A 243 1.95 -11.36 9.79
N PHE A 244 1.13 -10.50 10.39
CA PHE A 244 1.43 -9.07 10.34
C PHE A 244 2.77 -8.78 11.01
N ARG A 245 2.98 -9.35 12.20
CA ARG A 245 4.17 -9.11 13.02
C ARG A 245 5.46 -9.55 12.36
N VAL A 246 5.45 -10.69 11.66
CA VAL A 246 6.66 -11.22 11.00
C VAL A 246 6.87 -10.68 9.59
N ASN A 247 5.85 -10.09 8.95
CA ASN A 247 5.98 -9.50 7.62
C ASN A 247 6.06 -7.97 7.64
N GLN A 248 5.95 -7.33 8.81
CA GLN A 248 6.07 -5.89 8.94
C GLN A 248 7.48 -5.45 8.53
N THR A 249 7.52 -4.43 7.69
CA THR A 249 8.76 -3.87 7.13
C THR A 249 9.10 -2.54 7.81
N ALA A 250 8.13 -1.93 8.49
CA ALA A 250 8.34 -0.70 9.22
C ALA A 250 7.51 -0.68 10.50
N ILE A 251 8.06 -0.06 11.54
CA ILE A 251 7.41 0.09 12.83
C ILE A 251 7.58 1.52 13.31
N VAL A 252 6.49 2.09 13.81
CA VAL A 252 6.42 3.44 14.34
C VAL A 252 5.96 3.35 15.79
N LEU A 253 6.87 3.63 16.71
CA LEU A 253 6.59 3.64 18.14
C LEU A 253 6.40 5.08 18.60
N PHE A 254 5.17 5.44 18.93
CA PHE A 254 4.84 6.73 19.56
C PHE A 254 5.14 6.69 21.06
N ASN A 255 5.13 7.88 21.66
CA ASN A 255 5.19 8.03 23.10
C ASN A 255 4.06 7.29 23.83
N GLY A 256 4.29 7.00 25.12
CA GLY A 256 3.28 6.41 25.99
C GLY A 256 3.21 4.89 26.01
N LEU A 257 4.16 4.17 25.39
CA LEU A 257 4.28 2.73 25.59
C LEU A 257 4.77 2.43 27.00
N LYS A 258 4.15 1.44 27.66
CA LYS A 258 4.63 0.91 28.93
C LYS A 258 5.90 0.10 28.72
N MET A 259 6.70 -0.06 29.79
CA MET A 259 7.93 -0.87 29.74
C MET A 259 7.66 -2.29 29.25
N GLU A 260 6.60 -2.94 29.75
CA GLU A 260 6.18 -4.27 29.32
C GLU A 260 5.92 -4.32 27.81
N GLN A 261 5.21 -3.32 27.28
CA GLN A 261 4.93 -3.24 25.84
C GLN A 261 6.21 -3.04 25.03
N MET A 262 7.15 -2.20 25.50
CA MET A 262 8.45 -2.03 24.83
C MET A 262 9.25 -3.34 24.78
N LYS A 263 9.26 -4.09 25.89
CA LYS A 263 9.89 -5.42 25.94
C LYS A 263 9.21 -6.38 24.98
N GLU A 264 7.88 -6.37 24.90
CA GLU A 264 7.13 -7.16 23.93
C GLU A 264 7.51 -6.82 22.49
N TYR A 265 7.65 -5.54 22.13
CA TYR A 265 8.14 -5.13 20.81
C TYR A 265 9.53 -5.68 20.54
N PHE A 266 10.48 -5.42 21.44
CA PHE A 266 11.86 -5.85 21.31
C PHE A 266 11.98 -7.38 21.13
N ASN A 267 11.18 -8.15 21.87
CA ASN A 267 11.18 -9.61 21.79
C ASN A 267 10.46 -10.16 20.56
N THR A 268 9.47 -9.43 20.03
CA THR A 268 8.69 -9.86 18.87
C THR A 268 9.44 -9.65 17.55
N ILE A 269 10.32 -8.64 17.49
CA ILE A 269 11.07 -8.27 16.29
C ILE A 269 12.51 -8.76 16.50
N GLN A 270 12.80 -9.99 16.11
CA GLN A 270 14.15 -10.54 16.29
C GLN A 270 15.20 -9.75 15.50
N GLU A 271 14.80 -9.11 14.40
CA GLU A 271 15.65 -8.34 13.50
C GLU A 271 16.21 -7.04 14.10
N VAL A 272 15.67 -6.55 15.23
CA VAL A 272 16.27 -5.41 15.95
C VAL A 272 17.32 -5.85 16.97
N GLN A 273 17.53 -7.15 17.19
CA GLN A 273 18.49 -7.64 18.17
C GLN A 273 19.86 -7.87 17.51
N SER A 274 20.93 -7.50 18.21
CA SER A 274 22.30 -7.84 17.82
C SER A 274 23.16 -8.11 19.05
N ASP A 275 24.36 -8.68 18.89
CA ASP A 275 25.31 -8.89 19.99
C ASP A 275 25.68 -7.59 20.72
N LYS A 276 25.45 -6.43 20.08
CA LYS A 276 25.76 -5.09 20.61
C LYS A 276 24.51 -4.26 20.91
N PHE A 277 23.32 -4.78 20.62
CA PHE A 277 22.07 -4.07 20.73
C PHE A 277 21.02 -4.94 21.42
N GLY A 278 20.88 -4.71 22.73
CA GLY A 278 19.96 -5.41 23.60
C GLY A 278 18.75 -4.56 24.00
N GLU A 279 17.94 -5.14 24.88
CA GLU A 279 16.73 -4.50 25.40
C GLU A 279 17.02 -3.15 26.08
N LYS A 280 18.17 -3.04 26.76
CA LYS A 280 18.56 -1.84 27.49
C LYS A 280 18.81 -0.68 26.53
N GLU A 281 19.60 -0.91 25.49
CA GLU A 281 19.94 0.06 24.46
C GLU A 281 18.68 0.50 23.69
N PHE A 282 17.83 -0.46 23.34
CA PHE A 282 16.54 -0.17 22.71
C PHE A 282 15.66 0.74 23.58
N THR A 283 15.57 0.42 24.87
CA THR A 283 14.77 1.19 25.82
C THR A 283 15.34 2.61 25.99
N GLU A 284 16.66 2.76 26.08
CA GLU A 284 17.31 4.08 26.18
C GLU A 284 17.07 4.94 24.95
N ILE A 285 17.18 4.38 23.74
CA ILE A 285 16.87 5.08 22.49
C ILE A 285 15.41 5.53 22.46
N TYR A 286 14.48 4.64 22.81
CA TYR A 286 13.06 4.98 22.86
C TYR A 286 12.79 6.14 23.82
N LYS A 287 13.38 6.11 25.03
CA LYS A 287 13.25 7.17 26.03
C LYS A 287 13.78 8.50 25.51
N GLN A 288 14.97 8.50 24.92
CA GLN A 288 15.61 9.70 24.41
C GLN A 288 14.78 10.35 23.29
N ILE A 289 14.21 9.54 22.39
CA ILE A 289 13.47 10.05 21.23
C ILE A 289 12.06 10.46 21.60
N THR A 290 11.33 9.62 22.33
CA THR A 290 9.89 9.85 22.60
C THR A 290 9.62 10.64 23.88
N GLY A 291 10.63 10.77 24.77
CA GLY A 291 10.63 11.69 25.90
C GLY A 291 9.67 11.37 27.05
N TYR A 292 9.00 10.20 27.07
CA TYR A 292 7.88 9.96 27.98
C TYR A 292 7.98 8.70 28.85
N TYR A 293 7.81 8.89 30.17
CA TYR A 293 7.25 7.92 31.10
C TYR A 293 5.96 8.47 31.70
N GLU A 294 5.07 7.59 32.16
CA GLU A 294 3.72 7.88 32.68
C GLU A 294 3.61 8.91 33.83
N GLN A 295 4.71 9.50 34.30
CA GLN A 295 4.78 10.29 35.53
C GLN A 295 5.14 11.78 35.35
N ASP A 296 5.49 12.27 34.16
CA ASP A 296 5.92 13.67 33.98
C ASP A 296 4.96 14.43 33.04
N PHE A 297 3.81 14.84 33.59
CA PHE A 297 2.70 15.46 32.84
C PHE A 297 3.04 16.84 32.27
N ASP A 298 3.99 17.56 32.87
CA ASP A 298 4.33 18.95 32.50
C ASP A 298 5.05 19.06 31.14
N LYS A 299 5.62 17.95 30.64
CA LYS A 299 6.34 17.91 29.35
C LYS A 299 5.51 17.37 28.18
N LYS A 300 4.23 17.09 28.38
CA LYS A 300 3.35 16.42 27.40
C LYS A 300 3.21 17.17 26.06
N SER A 301 3.30 18.50 26.05
CA SER A 301 3.21 19.32 24.83
C SER A 301 4.47 19.26 23.97
N ALA A 302 5.66 19.12 24.58
CA ALA A 302 6.94 19.16 23.89
C ALA A 302 7.19 17.91 23.01
N PHE A 303 6.62 16.76 23.38
CA PHE A 303 6.89 15.46 22.74
C PHE A 303 5.68 14.88 22.00
N ARG A 304 4.63 15.69 21.76
CA ARG A 304 3.33 15.24 21.23
C ARG A 304 3.40 14.53 19.86
N TYR A 305 4.49 14.67 19.13
CA TYR A 305 4.67 14.08 17.79
C TYR A 305 6.00 13.33 17.61
N ASN A 306 6.71 13.04 18.70
CA ASN A 306 7.94 12.28 18.60
C ASN A 306 7.62 10.79 18.45
N TYR A 307 8.31 10.13 17.52
CA TYR A 307 8.19 8.71 17.28
C TYR A 307 9.55 8.10 16.95
N LEU A 308 9.73 6.85 17.36
CA LEU A 308 10.83 6.02 16.91
C LEU A 308 10.37 5.24 15.67
N TYR A 309 11.05 5.45 14.54
CA TYR A 309 10.81 4.74 13.30
C TYR A 309 11.87 3.66 13.11
N ILE A 310 11.43 2.43 12.90
CA ILE A 310 12.29 1.25 12.76
C ILE A 310 12.01 0.65 11.39
N THR A 311 13.06 0.48 10.59
CA THR A 311 12.99 -0.21 9.30
C THR A 311 13.48 -1.63 9.48
N ILE A 312 12.63 -2.61 9.15
CA ILE A 312 13.00 -4.02 9.19
C ILE A 312 13.35 -4.41 7.76
N GLN A 313 14.60 -4.85 7.55
CA GLN A 313 15.00 -5.38 6.26
C GLN A 313 14.12 -6.60 5.93
N PRO A 314 13.45 -6.60 4.78
CA PRO A 314 12.53 -7.66 4.44
C PRO A 314 13.33 -8.96 4.25
N GLN A 315 13.01 -10.04 5.00
CA GLN A 315 13.75 -11.30 4.92
C GLN A 315 13.82 -11.82 3.47
N PRO A 316 15.01 -11.89 2.83
CA PRO A 316 15.14 -12.18 1.40
C PRO A 316 14.51 -13.52 0.98
N ALA A 317 14.50 -14.50 1.90
CA ALA A 317 14.02 -15.85 1.67
C ALA A 317 12.50 -15.96 1.51
N ILE A 318 11.72 -15.05 2.12
CA ILE A 318 10.24 -15.02 1.96
C ILE A 318 9.86 -14.68 0.51
N TYR A 319 10.77 -14.05 -0.24
CA TYR A 319 10.54 -13.60 -1.63
C TYR A 319 11.05 -14.58 -2.68
N LYS A 320 11.82 -15.61 -2.28
CA LYS A 320 12.36 -16.60 -3.21
C LYS A 320 11.33 -17.71 -3.48
N GLY A 321 10.75 -17.72 -4.68
CA GLY A 321 9.74 -18.69 -5.10
C GLY A 321 8.33 -18.42 -4.58
N PHE A 322 8.03 -17.22 -4.08
CA PHE A 322 6.67 -16.87 -3.61
C PHE A 322 5.61 -17.02 -4.72
N ASN A 323 5.97 -16.64 -5.96
CA ASN A 323 5.14 -16.85 -7.16
C ASN A 323 4.87 -18.33 -7.48
N GLU A 324 5.71 -19.26 -6.99
CA GLU A 324 5.57 -20.71 -7.21
C GLU A 324 4.76 -21.39 -6.09
N ARG A 325 4.71 -20.77 -4.89
CA ARG A 325 4.07 -21.33 -3.68
C ARG A 325 2.61 -20.93 -3.51
N ILE A 326 2.11 -19.99 -4.31
CA ILE A 326 0.71 -19.51 -4.29
C ILE A 326 0.07 -19.74 -5.67
N LYS A 327 0.27 -20.94 -6.22
CA LYS A 327 -0.59 -21.48 -7.27
C LYS A 327 -1.73 -22.26 -6.66
#